data_AF-A0A818TQK0-F1
#
_entry.id   AF-A0A818TQK0-F1
#
_cell.length_a   1.000
_cell.length_b   1.000
_cell.length_c   1.000
_cell.angle_alpha   90.00
_cell.angle_beta   90.00
_cell.angle_gamma   90.00
#
_symmetry.space_group_name_H-M   'P 1'
#
loop_
_entity.id
_entity.type
_entity.pdbx_description
1 polymer ?
#
loop_
_entity_poly.entity_id
_entity_poly.type
_entity_poly.pdbx_seq_one_letter_code
_entity_poly.pdbx_strand_id
1 'polypeptide(L)'
;MVTPMIKNYRPILLLFIYVMLGILIDQIFIRKAFLPKSTCASYTLSIKNPIEIPFQVSPNVQIINLSQPINADFKCISTKKLLNFINTTICLHETENDRFVSNSFHGTNSIWEEDGVKRILQLLIRHPYLDFIDIGANIGTYTMYAAALGRFVLAIDCFAPNINRIHRAVQITNVANRVVLIQNAIFTHSGQYLHLKNYSRNIGGQELDISKKLFINQNVINNPYIVKTIKFDELLPILVARGVRGAIIKMDIERSESFVVESGSRVFDTLEIPFVQMEWMGVRSYPDRAKVIIDFFVKRNYDPKTDSCKLLSITQHATWPGGICWIKRNVSNFC
;
A
#
# COMPACT_ATOMS: atom_id res chain seq x y z
N MET A 1 -21.87 -75.14 34.73
CA MET A 1 -20.56 -74.76 34.16
C MET A 1 -20.69 -73.37 33.55
N VAL A 2 -20.21 -72.34 34.23
CA VAL A 2 -20.07 -70.98 33.69
C VAL A 2 -18.66 -70.52 34.05
N THR A 3 -17.86 -70.27 33.03
CA THR A 3 -16.44 -69.90 33.10
C THR A 3 -16.25 -68.41 33.37
N PRO A 4 -15.12 -67.98 33.99
CA PRO A 4 -14.89 -66.60 34.40
C PRO A 4 -14.21 -65.80 33.28
N MET A 5 -14.90 -64.84 32.67
CA MET A 5 -14.38 -64.01 31.57
C MET A 5 -14.27 -62.52 31.96
N ILE A 6 -13.72 -62.20 33.15
CA ILE A 6 -13.64 -60.80 33.63
C ILE A 6 -12.24 -60.44 34.21
N LYS A 7 -11.14 -61.00 33.68
CA LYS A 7 -9.78 -60.62 34.14
C LYS A 7 -8.88 -59.89 33.13
N ASN A 8 -9.28 -59.71 31.87
CA ASN A 8 -8.38 -59.15 30.84
C ASN A 8 -8.66 -57.72 30.34
N TYR A 9 -9.64 -56.99 30.89
CA TYR A 9 -9.95 -55.62 30.42
C TYR A 9 -9.27 -54.49 31.20
N ARG A 10 -8.64 -54.78 32.35
CA ARG A 10 -7.95 -53.77 33.17
C ARG A 10 -6.83 -53.01 32.44
N PRO A 11 -5.92 -53.66 31.68
CA PRO A 11 -4.86 -52.91 30.99
C PRO A 11 -5.39 -52.04 29.85
N ILE A 12 -6.46 -52.48 29.17
CA ILE A 12 -7.08 -51.74 28.06
C ILE A 12 -7.78 -50.49 28.59
N LEU A 13 -8.51 -50.61 29.71
CA LEU A 13 -9.19 -49.46 30.33
C LEU A 13 -8.19 -48.41 30.83
N LEU A 14 -7.07 -48.84 31.42
CA LEU A 14 -6.02 -47.92 31.86
C LEU A 14 -5.37 -47.18 30.69
N LEU A 15 -5.07 -47.89 29.59
CA LEU A 15 -4.52 -47.26 28.38
C LEU A 15 -5.47 -46.21 27.80
N PHE A 16 -6.77 -46.51 27.76
CA PHE A 16 -7.79 -45.56 27.29
C PHE A 16 -7.87 -44.31 28.16
N ILE A 17 -7.76 -44.47 29.49
CA ILE A 17 -7.74 -43.34 30.43
C ILE A 17 -6.49 -42.47 30.19
N TYR A 18 -5.31 -43.06 30.00
CA TYR A 18 -4.08 -42.29 29.75
C TYR A 18 -4.11 -41.53 28.43
N VAL A 19 -4.64 -42.11 27.37
CA VAL A 19 -4.80 -41.43 26.07
C VAL A 19 -5.77 -40.26 26.17
N MET A 20 -6.92 -40.47 26.84
CA MET A 20 -7.89 -39.40 27.05
C MET A 20 -7.34 -38.28 27.93
N LEU A 21 -6.55 -38.61 28.97
CA LEU A 21 -5.90 -37.61 29.82
C LEU A 21 -4.85 -36.82 29.04
N GLY A 22 -4.07 -37.48 28.18
CA GLY A 22 -3.10 -36.84 27.30
C GLY A 22 -3.75 -35.83 26.35
N ILE A 23 -4.83 -36.23 25.66
CA ILE A 23 -5.60 -35.33 24.77
C ILE A 23 -6.19 -34.16 25.55
N LEU A 24 -6.70 -34.39 26.77
CA LEU A 24 -7.27 -33.33 27.59
C LEU A 24 -6.20 -32.33 28.05
N ILE A 25 -5.03 -32.81 28.47
CA ILE A 25 -3.90 -31.96 28.88
C ILE A 25 -3.37 -31.16 27.69
N ASP A 26 -3.26 -31.78 26.50
CA ASP A 26 -2.84 -31.09 25.27
C ASP A 26 -3.85 -30.02 24.86
N GLN A 27 -5.16 -30.29 24.94
CA GLN A 27 -6.18 -29.28 24.68
C GLN A 27 -6.16 -28.13 25.70
N ILE A 28 -5.84 -28.40 26.97
CA ILE A 28 -5.72 -27.36 28.01
C ILE A 28 -4.45 -26.52 27.79
N PHE A 29 -3.31 -27.15 27.45
CA PHE A 29 -2.05 -26.44 27.20
C PHE A 29 -2.09 -25.64 25.91
N ILE A 30 -2.63 -26.19 24.82
CA ILE A 30 -2.79 -25.47 23.54
C ILE A 30 -3.78 -24.31 23.71
N ARG A 31 -4.89 -24.48 24.45
CA ARG A 31 -5.81 -23.37 24.74
C ARG A 31 -5.20 -22.28 25.62
N LYS A 32 -4.28 -22.61 26.54
CA LYS A 32 -3.59 -21.60 27.36
C LYS A 32 -2.40 -20.94 26.67
N ALA A 33 -1.73 -21.63 25.75
CA ALA A 33 -0.59 -21.09 25.01
C ALA A 33 -0.99 -20.22 23.80
N PHE A 34 -2.18 -20.43 23.22
CA PHE A 34 -2.63 -19.73 22.00
C PHE A 34 -3.85 -18.82 22.15
N LEU A 35 -4.40 -18.68 23.35
CA LEU A 35 -5.32 -17.58 23.64
C LEU A 35 -4.54 -16.49 24.37
N PRO A 36 -3.96 -15.49 23.67
CA PRO A 36 -3.61 -14.26 24.36
C PRO A 36 -4.90 -13.80 25.04
N LYS A 37 -4.86 -13.63 26.36
CA LYS A 37 -5.89 -12.89 27.08
C LYS A 37 -5.95 -11.53 26.41
N SER A 38 -6.86 -11.37 25.47
CA SER A 38 -7.22 -10.09 24.90
C SER A 38 -8.01 -9.35 25.98
N THR A 39 -7.31 -8.93 27.04
CA THR A 39 -7.63 -7.65 27.64
C THR A 39 -7.32 -6.62 26.56
N CYS A 40 -8.27 -6.40 25.66
CA CYS A 40 -8.43 -5.11 25.01
C CYS A 40 -8.71 -4.12 26.13
N ALA A 41 -7.66 -3.76 26.88
CA ALA A 41 -7.61 -2.46 27.50
C ALA A 41 -7.74 -1.50 26.32
N SER A 42 -8.92 -0.92 26.18
CA SER A 42 -9.17 0.22 25.35
C SER A 42 -8.27 1.33 25.87
N TYR A 43 -7.00 1.31 25.46
CA TYR A 43 -6.16 2.49 25.53
C TYR A 43 -6.77 3.45 24.52
N THR A 44 -7.78 4.21 24.97
CA THR A 44 -8.05 5.53 24.45
C THR A 44 -6.79 6.33 24.73
N LEU A 45 -5.80 6.18 23.85
CA LEU A 45 -4.78 7.19 23.63
C LEU A 45 -5.56 8.43 23.23
N SER A 46 -5.91 9.23 24.23
CA SER A 46 -6.27 10.62 24.08
C SER A 46 -5.03 11.27 23.50
N ILE A 47 -4.93 11.24 22.17
CA ILE A 47 -3.92 12.01 21.44
C ILE A 47 -4.36 13.46 21.60
N LYS A 48 -3.91 14.07 22.70
CA LYS A 48 -3.99 15.51 22.92
C LYS A 48 -3.21 16.18 21.79
N ASN A 49 -3.96 16.66 20.81
CA ASN A 49 -3.55 17.39 19.62
C ASN A 49 -2.59 16.61 18.69
N PRO A 50 -2.85 16.57 17.37
CA PRO A 50 -1.84 16.13 16.43
C PRO A 50 -0.63 17.05 16.61
N ILE A 51 0.49 16.49 17.08
CA ILE A 51 1.76 17.20 17.09
C ILE A 51 2.03 17.54 15.62
N GLU A 52 1.86 18.80 15.25
CA GLU A 52 2.41 19.34 14.02
C GLU A 52 3.92 19.23 14.17
N ILE A 53 4.49 18.13 13.69
CA ILE A 53 5.94 18.03 13.54
C ILE A 53 6.22 18.83 12.27
N PRO A 54 6.79 20.05 12.34
CA PRO A 54 7.14 20.78 11.14
C PRO A 54 8.20 19.96 10.39
N PHE A 55 7.80 19.37 9.28
CA PHE A 55 8.74 18.65 8.43
C PHE A 55 9.67 19.69 7.81
N GLN A 56 10.98 19.54 7.99
CA GLN A 56 11.96 20.27 7.18
C GLN A 56 11.99 19.63 5.79
N VAL A 57 10.99 19.96 4.97
CA VAL A 57 10.86 19.49 3.60
C VAL A 57 11.24 20.58 2.61
N SER A 58 11.63 20.16 1.42
CA SER A 58 11.81 21.06 0.30
C SER A 58 10.55 21.88 0.04
N PRO A 59 10.68 23.18 -0.31
CA PRO A 59 9.53 24.03 -0.64
C PRO A 59 8.76 23.57 -1.90
N ASN A 60 9.26 22.55 -2.60
CA ASN A 60 8.57 21.95 -3.73
C ASN A 60 7.55 20.88 -3.33
N VAL A 61 7.67 20.33 -2.12
CA VAL A 61 6.77 19.29 -1.61
C VAL A 61 5.44 19.93 -1.19
N GLN A 62 4.35 19.50 -1.81
CA GLN A 62 2.99 19.95 -1.54
C GLN A 62 2.29 18.93 -0.65
N ILE A 63 2.31 19.19 0.66
CA ILE A 63 1.61 18.37 1.67
C ILE A 63 0.19 18.91 1.84
N ILE A 64 -0.80 18.03 1.73
CA ILE A 64 -2.21 18.38 1.90
C ILE A 64 -2.57 18.49 3.38
N ASN A 65 -3.20 19.60 3.76
CA ASN A 65 -3.72 19.78 5.10
C ASN A 65 -5.05 19.01 5.27
N LEU A 66 -4.94 17.78 5.78
CA LEU A 66 -6.09 16.89 5.97
C LEU A 66 -7.12 17.39 7.00
N SER A 67 -6.73 18.33 7.86
CA SER A 67 -7.62 18.96 8.84
C SER A 67 -8.54 20.01 8.21
N GLN A 68 -8.20 20.56 7.04
CA GLN A 68 -9.08 21.50 6.35
C GLN A 68 -10.25 20.78 5.67
N PRO A 69 -11.50 21.24 5.82
CA PRO A 69 -12.64 20.65 5.14
C PRO A 69 -12.52 20.86 3.63
N ILE A 70 -12.94 19.87 2.85
CA ILE A 70 -13.10 20.02 1.40
C ILE A 70 -14.56 20.39 1.10
N ASN A 71 -14.75 21.52 0.43
CA ASN A 71 -16.05 21.95 -0.09
C ASN A 71 -16.29 21.35 -1.48
N ALA A 72 -16.43 20.02 -1.54
CA ALA A 72 -16.83 19.32 -2.75
C ALA A 72 -17.73 18.14 -2.39
N ASP A 73 -18.78 17.94 -3.17
CA ASP A 73 -19.68 16.82 -3.04
C ASP A 73 -19.13 15.64 -3.86
N PHE A 74 -18.71 14.59 -3.16
CA PHE A 74 -18.18 13.38 -3.77
C PHE A 74 -19.09 12.20 -3.44
N LYS A 75 -19.35 11.35 -4.44
CA LYS A 75 -19.95 10.04 -4.22
C LYS A 75 -18.96 9.15 -3.46
N CYS A 76 -19.11 9.06 -2.15
CA CYS A 76 -18.31 8.20 -1.30
C CYS A 76 -19.09 6.96 -0.87
N ILE A 77 -18.42 5.81 -0.88
CA ILE A 77 -19.01 4.51 -0.52
C ILE A 77 -18.19 3.83 0.58
N SER A 78 -18.86 3.02 1.39
CA SER A 78 -18.19 2.05 2.25
C SER A 78 -17.70 0.89 1.40
N THR A 79 -16.45 0.49 1.59
CA THR A 79 -15.83 -0.57 0.79
C THR A 79 -16.21 -1.96 1.30
N LYS A 80 -15.98 -2.97 0.44
CA LYS A 80 -16.02 -4.38 0.82
C LYS A 80 -15.17 -4.63 2.08
N LYS A 81 -15.62 -5.54 2.95
CA LYS A 81 -14.80 -5.97 4.07
C LYS A 81 -13.74 -6.96 3.60
N LEU A 82 -12.46 -6.60 3.76
CA LEU A 82 -11.32 -7.46 3.49
C LEU A 82 -10.79 -8.10 4.78
N LEU A 83 -10.23 -9.31 4.63
CA LEU A 83 -9.68 -10.12 5.72
C LEU A 83 -10.66 -10.30 6.91
N ASN A 84 -11.96 -10.24 6.64
CA ASN A 84 -13.07 -10.36 7.60
C ASN A 84 -13.23 -9.21 8.62
N PHE A 85 -12.35 -8.20 8.66
CA PHE A 85 -12.46 -7.13 9.66
C PHE A 85 -12.11 -5.72 9.17
N ILE A 86 -11.55 -5.55 7.97
CA ILE A 86 -11.09 -4.24 7.49
C ILE A 86 -12.04 -3.73 6.41
N ASN A 87 -12.67 -2.60 6.63
CA ASN A 87 -13.34 -1.82 5.58
C ASN A 87 -12.98 -0.34 5.76
N THR A 88 -13.25 0.46 4.74
CA THR A 88 -12.94 1.89 4.73
C THR A 88 -13.96 2.63 3.88
N THR A 89 -13.78 3.94 3.71
CA THR A 89 -14.49 4.74 2.71
C THR A 89 -13.57 5.03 1.52
N ILE A 90 -14.14 5.04 0.30
CA ILE A 90 -13.51 5.55 -0.91
C ILE A 90 -14.48 6.51 -1.60
N CYS A 91 -13.96 7.59 -2.19
CA CYS A 91 -14.73 8.56 -2.95
C CYS A 91 -14.44 8.42 -4.45
N LEU A 92 -15.48 8.26 -5.26
CA LEU A 92 -15.39 7.81 -6.66
C LEU A 92 -15.39 8.98 -7.64
N HIS A 93 -14.81 8.78 -8.83
CA HIS A 93 -15.15 9.59 -10.00
C HIS A 93 -16.48 9.11 -10.60
N GLU A 94 -17.09 9.97 -11.41
CA GLU A 94 -18.19 9.54 -12.28
C GLU A 94 -17.69 8.46 -13.26
N THR A 95 -18.45 7.38 -13.41
CA THR A 95 -18.03 6.20 -14.18
C THR A 95 -17.86 6.46 -15.67
N GLU A 96 -18.51 7.48 -16.19
CA GLU A 96 -18.33 7.95 -17.56
C GLU A 96 -16.90 8.44 -17.79
N ASN A 97 -16.27 8.98 -16.74
CA ASN A 97 -14.94 9.55 -16.77
C ASN A 97 -13.86 8.57 -16.30
N ASP A 98 -14.20 7.59 -15.47
CA ASP A 98 -13.29 6.55 -14.99
C ASP A 98 -13.93 5.15 -15.02
N ARG A 99 -13.78 4.49 -16.17
CA ARG A 99 -14.38 3.18 -16.45
C ARG A 99 -13.63 1.99 -15.87
N PHE A 100 -12.45 2.23 -15.31
CA PHE A 100 -11.59 1.19 -14.78
C PHE A 100 -11.67 1.19 -13.26
N VAL A 101 -11.09 2.21 -12.60
CA VAL A 101 -10.91 2.18 -11.15
C VAL A 101 -12.24 2.45 -10.45
N SER A 102 -12.86 3.60 -10.67
CA SER A 102 -14.14 3.96 -10.03
C SER A 102 -15.27 3.00 -10.40
N ASN A 103 -15.32 2.55 -11.66
CA ASN A 103 -16.31 1.58 -12.12
C ASN A 103 -16.12 0.18 -11.48
N SER A 104 -14.92 -0.19 -11.05
CA SER A 104 -14.72 -1.47 -10.33
C SER A 104 -15.39 -1.52 -8.96
N PHE A 105 -15.88 -0.39 -8.46
CA PHE A 105 -16.67 -0.30 -7.24
C PHE A 105 -18.18 -0.33 -7.50
N HIS A 106 -18.60 -0.59 -8.73
CA HIS A 106 -20.02 -0.84 -9.03
C HIS A 106 -20.40 -2.28 -8.66
N GLY A 107 -21.54 -2.43 -7.99
CA GLY A 107 -22.05 -3.72 -7.52
C GLY A 107 -21.76 -4.03 -6.05
N THR A 108 -22.35 -5.12 -5.56
CA THR A 108 -22.12 -5.59 -4.20
C THR A 108 -20.76 -6.30 -4.12
N ASN A 109 -19.99 -6.04 -3.06
CA ASN A 109 -18.71 -6.70 -2.79
C ASN A 109 -17.62 -6.51 -3.87
N SER A 110 -17.59 -5.36 -4.55
CA SER A 110 -16.60 -5.03 -5.57
C SER A 110 -15.52 -4.06 -5.06
N ILE A 111 -14.32 -4.17 -5.64
CA ILE A 111 -13.12 -3.40 -5.27
C ILE A 111 -12.10 -3.48 -6.41
N TRP A 112 -11.36 -2.39 -6.64
CA TRP A 112 -10.20 -2.38 -7.52
C TRP A 112 -9.04 -3.22 -6.94
N GLU A 113 -8.44 -4.07 -7.77
CA GLU A 113 -7.24 -4.87 -7.43
C GLU A 113 -7.32 -5.63 -6.08
N GLU A 114 -8.44 -6.31 -5.81
CA GLU A 114 -8.70 -6.96 -4.53
C GLU A 114 -7.54 -7.81 -3.99
N ASP A 115 -6.93 -8.63 -4.85
CA ASP A 115 -5.88 -9.56 -4.46
C ASP A 115 -4.58 -8.84 -4.10
N GLY A 116 -4.24 -7.76 -4.81
CA GLY A 116 -3.10 -6.90 -4.48
C GLY A 116 -3.30 -6.22 -3.14
N VAL A 117 -4.48 -5.63 -2.92
CA VAL A 117 -4.83 -4.99 -1.64
C VAL A 117 -4.77 -6.00 -0.48
N LYS A 118 -5.38 -7.18 -0.65
CA LYS A 118 -5.32 -8.26 0.35
C LYS A 118 -3.89 -8.65 0.67
N ARG A 119 -3.03 -8.80 -0.34
CA ARG A 119 -1.62 -9.18 -0.14
C ARG A 119 -0.88 -8.14 0.67
N ILE A 120 -1.00 -6.86 0.33
CA ILE A 120 -0.38 -5.75 1.07
C ILE A 120 -0.86 -5.75 2.53
N LEU A 121 -2.17 -5.87 2.77
CA LEU A 121 -2.72 -5.93 4.12
C LEU A 121 -2.18 -7.13 4.92
N GLN A 122 -2.12 -8.31 4.31
CA GLN A 122 -1.55 -9.50 4.95
C GLN A 122 -0.08 -9.32 5.31
N LEU A 123 0.71 -8.65 4.46
CA LEU A 123 2.11 -8.35 4.75
C LEU A 123 2.23 -7.33 5.89
N LEU A 124 1.44 -6.26 5.89
CA LEU A 124 1.41 -5.26 6.96
C LEU A 124 0.92 -5.84 8.31
N ILE A 125 0.08 -6.88 8.29
CA ILE A 125 -0.32 -7.62 9.50
C ILE A 125 0.85 -8.47 10.02
N ARG A 126 1.53 -9.21 9.13
CA ARG A 126 2.65 -10.09 9.48
C ARG A 126 3.90 -9.33 9.92
N HIS A 127 4.09 -8.12 9.39
CA HIS A 127 5.26 -7.27 9.65
C HIS A 127 4.81 -5.94 10.27
N PRO A 128 4.41 -5.94 11.56
CA PRO A 128 3.76 -4.79 12.18
C PRO A 128 4.68 -3.58 12.41
N TYR A 129 5.97 -3.73 12.17
CA TYR A 129 6.98 -2.68 12.23
C TYR A 129 7.14 -1.92 10.90
N LEU A 130 6.50 -2.40 9.82
CA LEU A 130 6.50 -1.76 8.51
C LEU A 130 5.29 -0.85 8.34
N ASP A 131 5.54 0.30 7.73
CA ASP A 131 4.50 1.22 7.27
C ASP A 131 4.28 1.06 5.76
N PHE A 132 3.44 1.91 5.17
CA PHE A 132 3.08 1.80 3.77
C PHE A 132 3.37 3.09 2.99
N ILE A 133 3.88 2.95 1.77
CA ILE A 133 4.06 4.05 0.82
C ILE A 133 3.29 3.67 -0.45
N ASP A 134 2.34 4.52 -0.82
CA ASP A 134 1.47 4.33 -1.98
C ASP A 134 1.82 5.37 -3.04
N ILE A 135 2.55 4.95 -4.09
CA ILE A 135 3.02 5.83 -5.16
C ILE A 135 2.10 5.64 -6.36
N GLY A 136 1.34 6.69 -6.69
CA GLY A 136 0.22 6.60 -7.62
C GLY A 136 -1.06 6.16 -6.93
N ALA A 137 -1.38 6.80 -5.80
CA ALA A 137 -2.46 6.38 -4.91
C ALA A 137 -3.85 6.41 -5.59
N ASN A 138 -4.02 7.17 -6.68
CA ASN A 138 -5.25 7.31 -7.44
C ASN A 138 -6.41 7.73 -6.51
N ILE A 139 -7.57 7.06 -6.53
CA ILE A 139 -8.67 7.35 -5.57
C ILE A 139 -8.42 6.81 -4.15
N GLY A 140 -7.24 6.26 -3.88
CA GLY A 140 -6.79 5.85 -2.56
C GLY A 140 -7.13 4.42 -2.16
N THR A 141 -7.33 3.50 -3.11
CA THR A 141 -7.72 2.11 -2.78
C THR A 141 -6.75 1.48 -1.77
N TYR A 142 -5.45 1.43 -2.08
CA TYR A 142 -4.47 0.85 -1.16
C TYR A 142 -4.27 1.71 0.08
N THR A 143 -4.09 3.03 -0.11
CA THR A 143 -3.96 4.02 0.97
C THR A 143 -5.02 3.85 2.06
N MET A 144 -6.30 3.81 1.68
CA MET A 144 -7.40 3.83 2.63
C MET A 144 -7.51 2.52 3.42
N TYR A 145 -7.28 1.36 2.78
CA TYR A 145 -7.25 0.08 3.50
C TYR A 145 -6.05 -0.02 4.46
N ALA A 146 -4.86 0.43 4.05
CA ALA A 146 -3.67 0.42 4.91
C ALA A 146 -3.85 1.37 6.12
N ALA A 147 -4.44 2.55 5.90
CA ALA A 147 -4.75 3.50 6.97
C ALA A 147 -5.84 2.95 7.93
N ALA A 148 -6.88 2.30 7.40
CA ALA A 148 -7.92 1.65 8.20
C ALA A 148 -7.41 0.45 9.02
N LEU A 149 -6.37 -0.24 8.54
CA LEU A 149 -5.61 -1.23 9.31
C LEU A 149 -4.79 -0.60 10.46
N GLY A 150 -4.68 0.73 10.50
CA GLY A 150 -3.96 1.48 11.54
C GLY A 150 -2.48 1.70 11.25
N ARG A 151 -2.03 1.48 10.01
CA ARG A 151 -0.64 1.74 9.58
C ARG A 151 -0.44 3.21 9.23
N PHE A 152 0.78 3.72 9.38
CA PHE A 152 1.12 4.99 8.76
C PHE A 152 1.22 4.80 7.25
N VAL A 153 0.73 5.79 6.50
CA VAL A 153 0.73 5.79 5.04
C VAL A 153 1.28 7.12 4.52
N LEU A 154 2.31 7.05 3.68
CA LEU A 154 2.70 8.14 2.80
C LEU A 154 2.05 7.89 1.43
N ALA A 155 0.98 8.62 1.13
CA ALA A 155 0.26 8.52 -0.14
C ALA A 155 0.69 9.63 -1.09
N ILE A 156 1.03 9.27 -2.32
CA ILE A 156 1.53 10.20 -3.33
C ILE A 156 0.66 10.06 -4.59
N ASP A 157 0.05 11.16 -5.00
CA ASP A 157 -0.60 11.30 -6.30
C ASP A 157 -0.34 12.73 -6.81
N CYS A 158 -0.51 12.99 -8.09
CA CYS A 158 -0.28 14.31 -8.65
C CYS A 158 -1.54 14.94 -9.24
N PHE A 159 -2.58 14.14 -9.50
CA PHE A 159 -3.82 14.60 -10.09
C PHE A 159 -4.75 15.15 -9.00
N ALA A 160 -4.97 16.47 -8.98
CA ALA A 160 -5.73 17.14 -7.92
C ALA A 160 -7.12 16.52 -7.65
N PRO A 161 -7.89 16.07 -8.66
CA PRO A 161 -9.16 15.38 -8.44
C PRO A 161 -9.06 14.05 -7.67
N ASN A 162 -7.94 13.32 -7.79
CA ASN A 162 -7.65 12.12 -6.99
C ASN A 162 -7.33 12.50 -5.54
N ILE A 163 -6.45 13.49 -5.38
CA ILE A 163 -6.05 14.03 -4.07
C ILE A 163 -7.28 14.44 -3.23
N ASN A 164 -8.21 15.19 -3.82
CA ASN A 164 -9.40 15.66 -3.11
C ASN A 164 -10.30 14.48 -2.66
N ARG A 165 -10.36 13.41 -3.44
CA ARG A 165 -11.12 12.19 -3.08
C ARG A 165 -10.48 11.43 -1.92
N ILE A 166 -9.15 11.26 -1.96
CA ILE A 166 -8.41 10.65 -0.85
C ILE A 166 -8.60 11.48 0.41
N HIS A 167 -8.42 12.80 0.34
CA HIS A 167 -8.58 13.70 1.48
C HIS A 167 -10.00 13.61 2.06
N ARG A 168 -11.05 13.60 1.23
CA ARG A 168 -12.42 13.39 1.72
C ARG A 168 -12.60 12.02 2.39
N ALA A 169 -12.10 10.95 1.79
CA ALA A 169 -12.19 9.60 2.33
C ALA A 169 -11.47 9.46 3.69
N VAL A 170 -10.31 10.10 3.83
CA VAL A 170 -9.54 10.18 5.08
C VAL A 170 -10.34 10.86 6.19
N GLN A 171 -11.05 11.96 5.87
CA GLN A 171 -11.89 12.67 6.83
C GLN A 171 -13.09 11.82 7.28
N ILE A 172 -13.80 11.20 6.33
CA ILE A 172 -14.96 10.35 6.66
C ILE A 172 -14.55 9.15 7.51
N THR A 173 -13.41 8.52 7.19
CA THR A 173 -12.91 7.33 7.90
C THR A 173 -12.20 7.69 9.21
N ASN A 174 -11.97 8.99 9.47
CA ASN A 174 -11.26 9.48 10.65
C ASN A 174 -9.85 8.90 10.84
N VAL A 175 -9.07 8.86 9.74
CA VAL A 175 -7.69 8.32 9.71
C VAL A 175 -6.65 9.38 9.38
N ALA A 176 -6.96 10.66 9.56
CA ALA A 176 -6.07 11.77 9.21
C ALA A 176 -4.72 11.71 9.93
N ASN A 177 -4.66 11.17 11.15
CA ASN A 177 -3.41 10.98 11.89
C ASN A 177 -2.50 9.88 11.31
N ARG A 178 -3.04 9.00 10.46
CA ARG A 178 -2.33 7.88 9.81
C ARG A 178 -1.82 8.22 8.42
N VAL A 179 -2.31 9.27 7.78
CA VAL A 179 -1.98 9.56 6.37
C VAL A 179 -1.18 10.86 6.27
N VAL A 180 -0.13 10.85 5.46
CA VAL A 180 0.43 12.06 4.86
C VAL A 180 0.18 11.98 3.37
N LEU A 181 -0.54 12.96 2.83
CA LEU A 181 -0.94 13.01 1.43
C LEU A 181 -0.11 14.07 0.69
N ILE A 182 0.63 13.62 -0.32
CA ILE A 182 1.51 14.44 -1.15
C ILE A 182 0.86 14.65 -2.50
N GLN A 183 0.69 15.91 -2.91
CA GLN A 183 0.23 16.30 -4.24
C GLN A 183 1.43 16.70 -5.11
N ASN A 184 2.21 15.72 -5.58
CA ASN A 184 3.31 15.99 -6.49
C ASN A 184 3.51 14.83 -7.45
N ALA A 185 4.03 15.14 -8.62
CA ALA A 185 4.56 14.13 -9.53
C ALA A 185 5.99 13.76 -9.12
N ILE A 186 6.31 12.47 -9.11
CA ILE A 186 7.69 12.02 -8.94
C ILE A 186 8.43 12.16 -10.26
N PHE A 187 9.58 12.84 -10.23
CA PHE A 187 10.42 13.07 -11.39
C PHE A 187 11.90 13.15 -11.00
N THR A 188 12.80 13.17 -11.99
CA THR A 188 14.24 13.29 -11.75
C THR A 188 14.68 14.71 -11.35
N HIS A 189 13.80 15.70 -11.52
CA HIS A 189 14.06 17.10 -11.21
C HIS A 189 12.89 17.70 -10.44
N SER A 190 13.20 18.43 -9.38
CA SER A 190 12.21 19.08 -8.51
C SER A 190 11.84 20.47 -9.01
N GLY A 191 10.62 20.91 -8.71
CA GLY A 191 10.16 22.28 -8.97
C GLY A 191 9.80 22.56 -10.43
N GLN A 192 9.75 21.55 -11.29
CA GLN A 192 9.26 21.70 -12.66
C GLN A 192 7.75 21.56 -12.69
N TYR A 193 7.13 22.18 -13.69
CA TYR A 193 5.71 22.02 -13.98
C TYR A 193 5.58 21.26 -15.28
N LEU A 194 4.94 20.10 -15.21
CA LEU A 194 4.72 19.20 -16.33
C LEU A 194 3.22 19.00 -16.56
N HIS A 195 2.87 18.61 -17.78
CA HIS A 195 1.52 18.19 -18.10
C HIS A 195 1.31 16.70 -17.81
N LEU A 196 0.12 16.36 -17.37
CA LEU A 196 -0.42 15.02 -17.43
C LEU A 196 -1.14 14.82 -18.77
N LYS A 197 -0.95 13.64 -19.38
CA LYS A 197 -1.69 13.22 -20.57
C LYS A 197 -3.13 12.91 -20.19
N ASN A 198 -4.07 13.67 -20.73
CA ASN A 198 -5.50 13.43 -20.53
C ASN A 198 -5.98 12.23 -21.36
N TYR A 199 -6.37 11.16 -20.66
CA TYR A 199 -7.04 10.00 -21.26
C TYR A 199 -8.55 10.06 -20.99
N SER A 200 -9.32 10.29 -22.05
CA SER A 200 -10.77 10.27 -21.94
C SER A 200 -11.25 8.90 -21.46
N ARG A 201 -12.10 8.90 -20.41
CA ARG A 201 -12.70 7.70 -19.78
C ARG A 201 -11.74 6.81 -18.97
N ASN A 202 -10.47 7.19 -18.83
CA ASN A 202 -9.50 6.52 -17.98
C ASN A 202 -8.73 7.56 -17.14
N ILE A 203 -9.44 8.24 -16.23
CA ILE A 203 -8.79 9.18 -15.32
C ILE A 203 -7.64 8.52 -14.54
N GLY A 204 -7.76 7.23 -14.17
CA GLY A 204 -6.68 6.53 -13.47
C GLY A 204 -5.36 6.45 -14.24
N GLY A 205 -5.40 6.44 -15.58
CA GLY A 205 -4.24 6.21 -16.42
C GLY A 205 -3.41 7.45 -16.80
N GLN A 206 -3.40 8.51 -15.98
CA GLN A 206 -2.66 9.73 -16.35
C GLN A 206 -1.14 9.50 -16.32
N GLU A 207 -0.47 9.70 -17.45
CA GLU A 207 0.99 9.64 -17.58
C GLU A 207 1.59 11.06 -17.65
N LEU A 208 2.79 11.26 -17.10
CA LEU A 208 3.55 12.50 -17.31
C LEU A 208 3.95 12.70 -18.78
N ASP A 209 3.59 13.83 -19.35
CA ASP A 209 4.07 14.28 -20.66
C ASP A 209 5.41 15.01 -20.52
N ILE A 210 6.50 14.24 -20.58
CA ILE A 210 7.87 14.76 -20.47
C ILE A 210 8.32 15.61 -21.68
N SER A 211 7.54 15.63 -22.77
CA SER A 211 7.85 16.44 -23.96
C SER A 211 7.41 17.89 -23.80
N LYS A 212 6.48 18.18 -22.88
CA LYS A 212 5.89 19.49 -22.67
C LYS A 212 6.31 20.10 -21.34
N LYS A 213 7.47 20.78 -21.34
CA LYS A 213 7.86 21.65 -20.24
C LYS A 213 7.10 22.97 -20.32
N LEU A 214 6.50 23.39 -19.22
CA LEU A 214 5.76 24.64 -19.15
C LEU A 214 6.55 25.74 -18.46
N PHE A 215 6.46 26.95 -19.01
CA PHE A 215 6.75 28.18 -18.29
C PHE A 215 5.44 28.67 -17.67
N ILE A 216 5.41 28.80 -16.35
CA ILE A 216 4.17 29.18 -15.64
C ILE A 216 3.83 30.64 -15.95
N ASN A 217 2.63 30.88 -16.47
CA ASN A 217 1.91 32.14 -16.31
C ASN A 217 0.73 31.92 -15.33
N GLN A 218 0.14 32.99 -14.77
CA GLN A 218 -0.85 32.86 -13.70
C GLN A 218 -2.10 32.02 -14.08
N ASN A 219 -2.42 31.90 -15.36
CA ASN A 219 -3.55 31.10 -15.87
C ASN A 219 -3.32 29.58 -15.84
N VAL A 220 -2.09 29.12 -15.58
CA VAL A 220 -1.69 27.70 -15.49
C VAL A 220 -2.10 27.06 -14.15
N ILE A 221 -2.33 27.87 -13.11
CA ILE A 221 -2.43 27.40 -11.71
C ILE A 221 -3.71 26.57 -11.44
N ASN A 222 -4.78 26.78 -12.21
CA ASN A 222 -6.07 26.12 -11.99
C ASN A 222 -6.30 24.87 -12.84
N ASN A 223 -5.34 24.46 -13.67
CA ASN A 223 -5.49 23.27 -14.51
C ASN A 223 -5.07 22.00 -13.74
N PRO A 224 -5.98 21.04 -13.48
CA PRO A 224 -5.66 19.83 -12.71
C PRO A 224 -4.66 18.90 -13.42
N TYR A 225 -4.42 19.10 -14.71
CA TYR A 225 -3.44 18.34 -15.50
C TYR A 225 -2.06 19.00 -15.51
N ILE A 226 -1.83 20.06 -14.74
CA ILE A 226 -0.52 20.67 -14.59
C ILE A 226 -0.02 20.42 -13.18
N VAL A 227 1.10 19.70 -13.08
CA VAL A 227 1.57 19.14 -11.82
C VAL A 227 2.99 19.59 -11.53
N LYS A 228 3.25 19.87 -10.25
CA LYS A 228 4.59 20.23 -9.76
C LYS A 228 5.37 18.97 -9.42
N THR A 229 6.61 18.89 -9.89
CA THR A 229 7.46 17.73 -9.69
C THR A 229 8.32 17.81 -8.42
N ILE A 230 8.63 16.65 -7.86
CA ILE A 230 9.63 16.45 -6.79
C ILE A 230 10.47 15.20 -7.09
N LYS A 231 11.64 15.11 -6.47
CA LYS A 231 12.41 13.87 -6.36
C LYS A 231 11.85 13.03 -5.22
N PHE A 232 11.87 11.71 -5.34
CA PHE A 232 11.38 10.82 -4.28
C PHE A 232 12.16 10.99 -2.97
N ASP A 233 13.47 11.24 -3.05
CA ASP A 233 14.33 11.51 -1.89
C ASP A 233 13.95 12.77 -1.09
N GLU A 234 13.18 13.70 -1.65
CA GLU A 234 12.69 14.88 -0.91
C GLU A 234 11.62 14.52 0.14
N LEU A 235 11.08 13.30 0.09
CA LEU A 235 10.09 12.79 1.05
C LEU A 235 10.73 12.09 2.25
N LEU A 236 12.04 11.81 2.21
CA LEU A 236 12.77 11.17 3.31
C LEU A 236 12.62 11.92 4.66
N PRO A 237 12.68 13.26 4.74
CA PRO A 237 12.49 13.97 6.00
C PRO A 237 11.14 13.69 6.66
N ILE A 238 10.07 13.50 5.87
CA ILE A 238 8.73 13.17 6.39
C ILE A 238 8.76 11.77 7.03
N LEU A 239 9.32 10.80 6.30
CA LEU A 239 9.41 9.40 6.75
C LEU A 239 10.20 9.29 8.04
N VAL A 240 11.38 9.94 8.12
CA VAL A 240 12.22 9.96 9.31
C VAL A 240 11.54 10.67 10.48
N ALA A 241 10.93 11.84 10.25
CA ALA A 241 10.23 12.59 11.30
C ALA A 241 9.02 11.83 11.87
N ARG A 242 8.40 10.97 11.07
CA ARG A 242 7.32 10.07 11.52
C ARG A 242 7.83 8.78 12.18
N GLY A 243 9.15 8.58 12.27
CA GLY A 243 9.75 7.39 12.86
C GLY A 243 9.64 6.14 11.97
N VAL A 244 9.39 6.31 10.67
CA VAL A 244 9.34 5.19 9.73
C VAL A 244 10.74 4.61 9.59
N ARG A 245 10.88 3.32 9.90
CA ARG A 245 12.14 2.57 9.78
C ARG A 245 12.14 1.61 8.59
N GLY A 246 10.97 1.15 8.20
CA GLY A 246 10.77 0.29 7.05
C GLY A 246 9.38 0.44 6.47
N ALA A 247 9.23 0.12 5.20
CA ALA A 247 7.98 0.28 4.49
C ALA A 247 7.77 -0.78 3.40
N ILE A 248 6.51 -1.08 3.15
CA ILE A 248 6.06 -1.74 1.93
C ILE A 248 5.67 -0.67 0.91
N ILE A 249 6.04 -0.85 -0.35
CA ILE A 249 5.70 0.08 -1.44
C ILE A 249 4.72 -0.56 -2.42
N LYS A 250 3.68 0.18 -2.81
CA LYS A 250 2.98 0.00 -4.11
C LYS A 250 3.42 1.13 -5.04
N MET A 251 3.76 0.79 -6.28
CA MET A 251 4.22 1.74 -7.29
C MET A 251 3.46 1.54 -8.61
N ASP A 252 2.70 2.56 -9.00
CA ASP A 252 1.82 2.51 -10.17
C ASP A 252 1.56 3.94 -10.67
N ILE A 253 2.50 4.46 -11.46
CA ILE A 253 2.49 5.85 -11.93
C ILE A 253 2.63 5.92 -13.44
N GLU A 254 2.01 4.94 -14.11
CA GLU A 254 1.77 4.93 -15.55
C GLU A 254 3.04 5.20 -16.36
N ARG A 255 3.96 4.22 -16.38
CA ARG A 255 5.24 4.22 -17.12
C ARG A 255 6.32 5.12 -16.52
N SER A 256 6.02 5.86 -15.45
CA SER A 256 6.95 6.79 -14.81
C SER A 256 7.72 6.16 -13.64
N GLU A 257 7.63 4.85 -13.45
CA GLU A 257 8.20 4.09 -12.33
C GLU A 257 9.73 4.30 -12.22
N SER A 258 10.42 4.49 -13.36
CA SER A 258 11.87 4.70 -13.35
C SER A 258 12.27 5.97 -12.61
N PHE A 259 11.43 7.01 -12.62
CA PHE A 259 11.74 8.26 -11.93
C PHE A 259 11.77 8.11 -10.41
N VAL A 260 11.02 7.15 -9.85
CA VAL A 260 11.09 6.84 -8.41
C VAL A 260 12.47 6.31 -8.05
N VAL A 261 12.98 5.35 -8.81
CA VAL A 261 14.28 4.73 -8.52
C VAL A 261 15.46 5.64 -8.89
N GLU A 262 15.34 6.45 -9.94
CA GLU A 262 16.35 7.43 -10.34
C GLU A 262 16.52 8.54 -9.30
N SER A 263 15.44 8.91 -8.61
CA SER A 263 15.41 10.02 -7.65
C SER A 263 15.26 9.58 -6.19
N GLY A 264 15.31 8.28 -5.92
CA GLY A 264 14.90 7.67 -4.65
C GLY A 264 15.97 6.88 -3.91
N SER A 265 17.24 6.98 -4.32
CA SER A 265 18.30 6.15 -3.73
C SER A 265 18.42 6.35 -2.22
N ARG A 266 18.32 7.59 -1.71
CA ARG A 266 18.45 7.84 -0.27
C ARG A 266 17.30 7.22 0.52
N VAL A 267 16.08 7.24 0.01
CA VAL A 267 14.94 6.57 0.66
C VAL A 267 15.19 5.06 0.76
N PHE A 268 15.60 4.42 -0.33
CA PHE A 268 15.87 2.98 -0.37
C PHE A 268 17.12 2.56 0.42
N ASP A 269 18.09 3.46 0.58
CA ASP A 269 19.31 3.21 1.35
C ASP A 269 19.09 3.49 2.86
N THR A 270 18.11 4.32 3.22
CA THR A 270 17.81 4.66 4.62
C THR A 270 16.76 3.75 5.24
N LEU A 271 15.73 3.34 4.48
CA LEU A 271 14.61 2.55 4.99
C LEU A 271 14.77 1.05 4.68
N GLU A 272 14.24 0.21 5.55
CA GLU A 272 14.04 -1.21 5.25
C GLU A 272 12.82 -1.38 4.33
N ILE A 273 13.05 -1.58 3.04
CA ILE A 273 11.98 -1.77 2.04
C ILE A 273 11.99 -3.22 1.55
N PRO A 274 11.44 -4.21 2.26
CA PRO A 274 11.58 -5.61 1.89
C PRO A 274 10.76 -5.99 0.64
N PHE A 275 9.73 -5.20 0.31
CA PHE A 275 8.76 -5.53 -0.72
C PHE A 275 8.26 -4.29 -1.47
N VAL A 276 8.28 -4.37 -2.81
CA VAL A 276 7.69 -3.37 -3.71
C VAL A 276 6.78 -4.09 -4.71
N GLN A 277 5.48 -3.83 -4.67
CA GLN A 277 4.55 -4.23 -5.74
C GLN A 277 4.54 -3.13 -6.81
N MET A 278 4.67 -3.51 -8.07
CA MET A 278 4.87 -2.56 -9.18
C MET A 278 4.01 -2.93 -10.38
N GLU A 279 3.40 -1.91 -10.99
CA GLU A 279 2.85 -2.05 -12.34
C GLU A 279 3.99 -2.05 -13.37
N TRP A 280 4.12 -3.14 -14.10
CA TRP A 280 5.13 -3.36 -15.12
C TRP A 280 4.58 -3.25 -16.55
N MET A 281 3.25 -3.26 -16.71
CA MET A 281 2.60 -3.26 -18.01
C MET A 281 2.99 -2.04 -18.86
N GLY A 282 3.08 -0.87 -18.24
CA GLY A 282 3.58 0.34 -18.88
C GLY A 282 5.09 0.29 -19.13
N VAL A 283 5.86 -0.12 -18.13
CA VAL A 283 7.33 -0.12 -18.14
C VAL A 283 7.92 -0.95 -19.27
N ARG A 284 7.35 -2.14 -19.57
CA ARG A 284 7.88 -3.04 -20.62
C ARG A 284 7.95 -2.41 -22.01
N SER A 285 7.17 -1.36 -22.27
CA SER A 285 7.17 -0.63 -23.54
C SER A 285 8.36 0.34 -23.68
N TYR A 286 9.16 0.53 -22.62
CA TYR A 286 10.28 1.46 -22.55
C TYR A 286 11.55 0.74 -22.06
N PRO A 287 12.32 0.10 -22.95
CA PRO A 287 13.49 -0.71 -22.58
C PRO A 287 14.49 0.04 -21.68
N ASP A 288 14.76 1.32 -21.96
CA ASP A 288 15.68 2.12 -21.17
C ASP A 288 15.18 2.34 -19.73
N ARG A 289 13.88 2.59 -19.55
CA ARG A 289 13.26 2.73 -18.21
C ARG A 289 13.24 1.41 -17.47
N ALA A 290 12.92 0.32 -18.16
CA ALA A 290 12.95 -1.03 -17.60
C ALA A 290 14.35 -1.37 -17.09
N LYS A 291 15.39 -1.07 -17.88
CA LYS A 291 16.79 -1.30 -17.52
C LYS A 291 17.17 -0.55 -16.24
N VAL A 292 16.82 0.74 -16.15
CA VAL A 292 17.10 1.56 -14.96
C VAL A 292 16.47 0.96 -13.69
N ILE A 293 15.23 0.50 -13.78
CA ILE A 293 14.53 -0.13 -12.64
C ILE A 293 15.20 -1.46 -12.25
N ILE A 294 15.48 -2.32 -13.22
CA ILE A 294 16.13 -3.61 -13.00
C ILE A 294 17.50 -3.42 -12.34
N ASP A 295 18.34 -2.55 -12.90
CA ASP A 295 19.68 -2.29 -12.39
C ASP A 295 19.63 -1.77 -10.95
N PHE A 296 18.69 -0.86 -10.65
CA PHE A 296 18.49 -0.31 -9.31
C PHE A 296 18.18 -1.39 -8.27
N PHE A 297 17.21 -2.26 -8.57
CA PHE A 297 16.75 -3.30 -7.65
C PHE A 297 17.75 -4.45 -7.53
N VAL A 298 18.34 -4.91 -8.63
CA VAL A 298 19.37 -5.97 -8.62
C VAL A 298 20.59 -5.53 -7.81
N LYS A 299 21.06 -4.28 -8.01
CA LYS A 299 22.16 -3.71 -7.22
C LYS A 299 21.88 -3.70 -5.72
N ARG A 300 20.61 -3.61 -5.33
CA ARG A 300 20.16 -3.62 -3.92
C ARG A 300 19.69 -4.99 -3.44
N ASN A 301 20.08 -6.06 -4.16
CA ASN A 301 19.77 -7.44 -3.84
C ASN A 301 18.26 -7.72 -3.81
N TYR A 302 17.49 -7.26 -4.78
CA TYR A 302 16.10 -7.67 -4.96
C TYR A 302 15.98 -8.67 -6.10
N ASP A 303 15.02 -9.59 -5.97
CA ASP A 303 14.63 -10.50 -7.03
C ASP A 303 13.22 -10.14 -7.55
N PRO A 304 13.01 -10.08 -8.87
CA PRO A 304 11.70 -9.86 -9.45
C PRO A 304 10.88 -11.16 -9.38
N LYS A 305 9.62 -11.06 -8.98
CA LYS A 305 8.70 -12.19 -8.80
C LYS A 305 7.30 -11.85 -9.29
N THR A 306 6.55 -12.88 -9.67
CA THR A 306 5.11 -12.78 -9.91
C THR A 306 4.34 -12.57 -8.60
N ASP A 307 3.04 -12.30 -8.71
CA ASP A 307 2.16 -12.25 -7.54
C ASP A 307 2.06 -13.58 -6.79
N SER A 308 2.22 -14.68 -7.52
CA SER A 308 2.34 -16.04 -6.99
C SER A 308 3.76 -16.43 -6.58
N CYS A 309 4.66 -15.45 -6.40
CA CYS A 309 6.01 -15.63 -5.90
C CYS A 309 6.98 -16.45 -6.77
N LYS A 310 6.64 -16.66 -8.04
CA LYS A 310 7.53 -17.29 -9.01
C LYS A 310 8.62 -16.30 -9.41
N LEU A 311 9.88 -16.73 -9.37
CA LEU A 311 11.01 -15.93 -9.80
C LEU A 311 10.89 -15.60 -11.30
N LEU A 312 11.16 -14.36 -11.65
CA LEU A 312 11.16 -13.88 -13.03
C LEU A 312 12.59 -13.75 -13.56
N SER A 313 12.81 -14.16 -14.80
CA SER A 313 14.12 -14.01 -15.44
C SER A 313 14.37 -12.55 -15.85
N ILE A 314 15.45 -11.96 -15.36
CA ILE A 314 15.88 -10.59 -15.69
C ILE A 314 16.07 -10.39 -17.20
N THR A 315 16.56 -11.40 -17.92
CA THR A 315 16.79 -11.31 -19.37
C THR A 315 15.50 -11.32 -20.19
N GLN A 316 14.36 -11.67 -19.57
CA GLN A 316 13.05 -11.76 -20.21
C GLN A 316 12.08 -10.69 -19.68
N HIS A 317 12.60 -9.55 -19.23
CA HIS A 317 11.79 -8.50 -18.60
C HIS A 317 10.68 -7.93 -19.50
N ALA A 318 10.83 -8.01 -20.82
CA ALA A 318 9.80 -7.59 -21.77
C ALA A 318 8.53 -8.48 -21.75
N THR A 319 8.65 -9.73 -21.27
CA THR A 319 7.56 -10.72 -21.26
C THR A 319 6.98 -10.96 -19.87
N TRP A 320 7.40 -10.18 -18.87
CA TRP A 320 6.86 -10.27 -17.52
C TRP A 320 5.36 -9.92 -17.49
N PRO A 321 4.61 -10.45 -16.51
CA PRO A 321 3.21 -10.08 -16.32
C PRO A 321 3.05 -8.58 -16.03
N GLY A 322 1.81 -8.09 -16.16
CA GLY A 322 1.49 -6.67 -15.94
C GLY A 322 1.77 -6.20 -14.52
N GLY A 323 1.53 -7.04 -13.51
CA GLY A 323 1.92 -6.79 -12.12
C GLY A 323 3.11 -7.67 -11.72
N ILE A 324 4.10 -7.08 -11.07
CA ILE A 324 5.24 -7.79 -10.49
C ILE A 324 5.51 -7.34 -9.06
N CYS A 325 6.35 -8.08 -8.36
CA CYS A 325 6.89 -7.70 -7.07
C CYS A 325 8.42 -7.75 -7.10
N TRP A 326 9.07 -6.74 -6.55
CA TRP A 326 10.49 -6.80 -6.17
C TRP A 326 10.58 -7.18 -4.70
N ILE A 327 11.27 -8.28 -4.40
CA ILE A 327 11.43 -8.77 -3.03
C ILE A 327 12.91 -8.81 -2.68
N LYS A 328 13.28 -8.18 -1.56
CA LYS A 328 14.67 -8.14 -1.10
C LYS A 328 15.14 -9.55 -0.77
N ARG A 329 16.36 -9.90 -1.17
CA ARG A 329 16.97 -11.20 -0.82
C ARG A 329 17.11 -11.30 0.69
N ASN A 330 17.01 -12.53 1.19
CA ASN A 330 17.13 -12.87 2.61
C ASN A 330 15.99 -12.34 3.52
N VAL A 331 14.89 -11.85 2.96
CA VAL A 331 13.66 -11.61 3.74
C VAL A 331 12.75 -12.83 3.62
N SER A 332 12.45 -13.48 4.74
CA SER A 332 11.52 -14.61 4.79
C SER A 332 10.08 -14.12 4.89
N ASN A 333 9.12 -14.92 4.40
CA ASN A 333 7.68 -14.72 4.57
C ASN A 333 7.07 -13.51 3.83
N PHE A 334 7.72 -12.98 2.78
CA PHE A 334 7.10 -12.03 1.82
C PHE A 334 6.58 -12.72 0.55
N CYS A 335 7.03 -13.96 0.40
CA CYS A 335 6.45 -15.09 -0.26
C CYS A 335 6.24 -16.16 0.81
#